data_AF-U3TFX5-F1
#
_entry.id   AF-U3TFX5-F1
#
_cell.length_a   1.000
_cell.length_b   1.000
_cell.length_c   1.000
_cell.angle_alpha   90.00
_cell.angle_beta   90.00
_cell.angle_gamma   90.00
#
_symmetry.space_group_name_H-M   'P 1'
#
loop_
_entity.id
_entity.type
_entity.pdbx_description
1 polymer ?
#
loop_
_entity_poly.entity_id
_entity_poly.type
_entity_poly.pdbx_seq_one_letter_code
_entity_poly.pdbx_strand_id
1 'polypeptide(L)'
;MRVLIVSDVHGNLPALEAVLEAAGRFDEVLVLGDLVDYGPWPGEVLDVLQGLGARFVRGNHDHAVGYGVDCRCGKETHWLSV
;
A
#
# COMPACT_ATOMS: atom_id res chain seq x y z
N MET A 1 2.84 21.01 -11.31
CA MET A 1 2.25 19.67 -11.20
C MET A 1 3.25 18.77 -10.51
N ARG A 2 2.93 18.26 -9.32
CA ARG A 2 3.75 17.36 -8.52
C ARG A 2 2.96 16.11 -8.19
N VAL A 3 3.51 14.95 -8.55
CA VAL A 3 2.86 13.65 -8.32
C VAL A 3 3.62 12.93 -7.21
N LEU A 4 2.89 12.48 -6.18
CA LEU A 4 3.41 11.58 -5.16
C LEU A 4 3.22 10.13 -5.66
N ILE A 5 4.29 9.34 -5.64
CA ILE A 5 4.22 7.91 -5.95
C ILE A 5 4.59 7.14 -4.68
N VAL A 6 3.72 6.24 -4.24
CA VAL A 6 3.92 5.38 -3.08
C VAL A 6 3.65 3.92 -3.46
N SER A 7 4.28 2.99 -2.76
CA SER A 7 4.21 1.55 -3.03
C SER A 7 4.49 0.78 -1.75
N ASP A 8 4.01 -0.46 -1.67
CA ASP A 8 4.40 -1.45 -0.66
C ASP A 8 4.21 -0.95 0.78
N VAL A 9 3.08 -0.27 1.03
CA VAL A 9 2.76 0.30 2.36
C VAL A 9 2.49 -0.83 3.37
N HIS A 10 1.93 -1.95 2.93
CA HIS A 10 1.74 -3.15 3.74
C HIS A 10 1.15 -2.89 5.14
N GLY A 11 0.02 -2.19 5.20
CA GLY A 11 -0.68 -1.88 6.45
C GLY A 11 0.10 -1.05 7.46
N ASN A 12 1.22 -0.41 7.06
CA ASN A 12 2.05 0.40 7.93
C ASN A 12 1.58 1.87 7.94
N LEU A 13 0.48 2.12 8.65
CA LEU A 13 -0.10 3.45 8.77
C LEU A 13 0.90 4.52 9.27
N PRO A 14 1.70 4.29 10.34
CA PRO A 14 2.66 5.30 10.80
C PRO A 14 3.71 5.67 9.74
N ALA A 15 4.16 4.71 8.93
CA ALA A 15 5.07 5.00 7.83
C ALA A 15 4.40 5.83 6.72
N LEU A 16 3.15 5.51 6.37
CA LEU A 16 2.39 6.28 5.39
C LEU A 16 2.19 7.73 5.87
N GLU A 17 1.79 7.94 7.12
CA GLU A 17 1.62 9.28 7.71
C GLU A 17 2.92 10.09 7.65
N ALA A 18 4.06 9.48 8.02
CA ALA A 18 5.37 10.12 7.95
C ALA A 18 5.77 10.49 6.51
N VAL A 19 5.48 9.62 5.53
CA VAL A 19 5.73 9.90 4.11
C VAL A 19 4.85 11.04 3.61
N LEU A 20 3.57 11.08 3.98
CA LEU A 20 2.64 12.15 3.58
C LEU A 20 3.05 13.50 4.16
N GLU A 21 3.48 13.54 5.43
CA GLU A 21 4.01 14.75 6.07
C GLU A 21 5.29 15.23 5.34
N ALA A 22 6.25 14.33 5.12
CA ALA A 22 7.50 14.66 4.43
C ALA A 22 7.30 15.06 2.96
N ALA A 23 6.29 14.50 2.30
CA ALA A 23 5.93 14.86 0.94
C ALA A 23 5.44 16.31 0.85
N GLY A 24 4.73 16.84 1.84
CA GLY A 24 4.14 18.18 1.76
C GLY A 24 3.12 18.29 0.62
N ARG A 25 3.06 19.42 -0.09
CA ARG A 25 2.03 19.65 -1.12
C ARG A 25 2.30 18.85 -2.41
N PHE A 26 1.32 18.08 -2.86
CA PHE A 26 1.27 17.41 -4.17
C PHE A 26 -0.10 17.65 -4.83
N ASP A 27 -0.17 17.47 -6.15
CA ASP A 27 -1.37 17.67 -6.94
C ASP A 27 -2.09 16.34 -7.23
N GLU A 28 -1.35 15.23 -7.28
CA GLU A 28 -1.88 13.88 -7.51
C GLU A 28 -1.09 12.84 -6.71
N VAL A 29 -1.70 11.69 -6.42
CA VAL A 29 -1.03 10.54 -5.81
C VAL A 29 -1.33 9.25 -6.57
N LEU A 30 -0.27 8.48 -6.85
CA LEU A 30 -0.29 7.17 -7.48
C LEU A 30 0.22 6.13 -6.50
N VAL A 31 -0.49 5.02 -6.42
CA VAL A 31 -0.19 3.91 -5.51
C VAL A 31 0.08 2.67 -6.35
N LEU A 32 1.25 2.07 -6.19
CA LEU A 32 1.68 0.94 -7.03
C LEU A 32 1.29 -0.43 -6.48
N GLY A 33 0.54 -0.48 -5.39
CA GLY A 33 -0.05 -1.69 -4.81
C GLY A 33 0.63 -2.11 -3.51
N ASP A 34 0.28 -3.31 -3.05
CA ASP A 34 0.77 -3.95 -1.84
C ASP A 34 0.52 -3.09 -0.60
N LEU A 35 -0.76 -2.75 -0.42
CA LEU A 35 -1.26 -1.93 0.69
C LEU A 35 -1.66 -2.75 1.90
N VAL A 36 -1.96 -4.03 1.68
CA VAL A 36 -2.40 -4.97 2.71
C VAL A 36 -1.31 -5.97 3.04
N ASP A 37 -1.61 -6.87 3.97
CA ASP A 37 -0.68 -7.89 4.45
C ASP A 37 0.49 -7.30 5.28
N TYR A 38 1.10 -8.12 6.14
CA TYR A 38 2.13 -7.77 7.13
C TYR A 38 1.75 -6.77 8.25
N GLY A 39 1.35 -5.54 7.90
CA GLY A 39 1.07 -4.48 8.88
C GLY A 39 -0.34 -4.56 9.48
N PRO A 40 -0.56 -4.01 10.68
CA PRO A 40 -1.81 -4.20 11.40
C PRO A 40 -2.93 -3.22 11.00
N TRP A 41 -2.67 -2.23 10.13
CA TRP A 41 -3.65 -1.19 9.74
C TRP A 41 -3.95 -1.14 8.23
N PRO A 42 -4.30 -2.27 7.58
CA PRO A 42 -4.60 -2.26 6.15
C PRO A 42 -5.85 -1.42 5.81
N GLY A 43 -6.85 -1.39 6.70
CA GLY A 43 -8.08 -0.63 6.48
C GLY A 43 -7.83 0.88 6.52
N GLU A 44 -7.12 1.34 7.54
CA GLU A 44 -6.81 2.76 7.74
C GLU A 44 -5.88 3.29 6.63
N VAL A 45 -4.92 2.48 6.18
CA VAL A 45 -4.08 2.81 5.00
C VAL A 45 -4.94 3.04 3.76
N LEU A 46 -5.92 2.16 3.51
CA LEU A 46 -6.83 2.31 2.39
C LEU A 46 -7.70 3.57 2.53
N ASP A 47 -8.27 3.82 3.71
CA ASP A 47 -9.11 4.98 3.98
C ASP A 47 -8.35 6.30 3.74
N VAL A 48 -7.10 6.39 4.22
CA VAL A 48 -6.23 7.57 4.00
C VAL A 48 -5.97 7.78 2.52
N LEU A 49 -5.52 6.75 1.79
CA LEU A 49 -5.18 6.87 0.37
C LEU A 49 -6.42 7.16 -0.49
N GLN A 50 -7.58 6.57 -0.17
CA GLN A 50 -8.84 6.89 -0.83
C GLN A 50 -9.29 8.32 -0.55
N GLY A 51 -9.15 8.80 0.69
CA GLY A 51 -9.43 10.18 1.08
C GLY A 51 -8.58 11.22 0.34
N LEU A 52 -7.37 10.85 -0.08
CA LEU A 52 -6.49 11.67 -0.92
C LEU A 52 -6.84 11.63 -2.42
N GLY A 53 -7.86 10.84 -2.82
CA GLY A 53 -8.23 10.66 -4.22
C GLY A 53 -7.17 9.89 -5.02
N ALA A 54 -6.47 8.96 -4.38
CA ALA A 54 -5.39 8.21 -5.01
C ALA A 54 -5.87 7.32 -6.16
N ARG A 55 -4.97 7.09 -7.12
CA ARG A 55 -5.15 6.09 -8.18
C ARG A 55 -4.24 4.90 -7.91
N PHE A 56 -4.79 3.71 -8.06
CA PHE A 56 -4.16 2.47 -7.61
C PHE A 56 -3.86 1.54 -8.78
N VAL A 57 -2.69 0.91 -8.73
CA VAL A 57 -2.43 -0.37 -9.38
C VAL A 57 -2.51 -1.45 -8.31
N ARG A 58 -3.01 -2.63 -8.68
CA ARG A 58 -3.15 -3.76 -7.76
C ARG A 58 -1.82 -4.52 -7.65
N GLY A 59 -1.30 -4.65 -6.43
CA GLY A 59 -0.15 -5.48 -6.12
C GLY A 59 -0.51 -6.95 -5.95
N ASN A 60 0.48 -7.82 -5.77
CA ASN A 60 0.25 -9.26 -5.60
C ASN A 60 -0.31 -9.60 -4.22
N HIS A 61 0.03 -8.86 -3.16
CA HIS A 61 -0.56 -9.04 -1.83
C HIS A 61 -2.01 -8.59 -1.79
N ASP A 62 -2.33 -7.46 -2.45
CA ASP A 62 -3.72 -7.02 -2.62
C ASP A 62 -4.55 -8.09 -3.36
N HIS A 63 -3.96 -8.71 -4.40
CA HIS A 63 -4.59 -9.78 -5.16
C HIS A 63 -4.78 -11.04 -4.33
N ALA A 64 -3.76 -11.46 -3.57
CA ALA A 64 -3.80 -12.62 -2.70
C ALA A 64 -4.94 -12.51 -1.67
N VAL A 65 -5.00 -11.39 -0.95
CA VAL A 65 -6.04 -11.12 0.06
C VAL A 65 -7.41 -11.02 -0.59
N GLY A 66 -7.53 -10.28 -1.70
CA GLY A 66 -8.81 -10.05 -2.36
C GLY A 66 -9.44 -11.29 -3.00
N TYR A 67 -8.63 -12.29 -3.37
CA TYR A 67 -9.10 -13.49 -4.07
C TYR A 67 -8.84 -14.80 -3.32
N GLY A 68 -8.21 -14.76 -2.14
CA GLY A 68 -7.86 -15.96 -1.37
C GLY A 68 -6.88 -16.88 -2.10
N VAL A 69 -5.89 -16.30 -2.78
CA VAL A 69 -4.87 -17.04 -3.55
C VAL A 69 -3.47 -16.77 -3.00
N ASP A 70 -2.53 -17.62 -3.37
CA ASP A 70 -1.11 -17.41 -3.06
C ASP A 70 -0.59 -16.08 -3.63
N CYS A 71 0.14 -15.31 -2.81
CA CYS A 71 0.75 -14.04 -3.19
C CYS A 71 1.95 -14.19 -4.13
N ARG A 72 2.49 -15.42 -4.27
CA ARG A 72 3.62 -15.73 -5.17
C ARG A 72 4.85 -14.85 -4.93
N CYS A 73 5.02 -14.37 -3.70
CA CYS A 73 6.21 -13.62 -3.32
C CYS A 73 7.45 -14.53 -3.33
N GLY A 74 8.64 -13.94 -3.17
CA GLY A 74 9.89 -14.69 -3.23
C GLY A 74 9.90 -15.86 -2.24
N LYS A 75 10.34 -17.05 -2.70
CA LYS A 75 10.33 -18.28 -1.88
C LYS A 75 11.01 -18.12 -0.52
N GLU A 76 12.04 -17.29 -0.46
CA GLU A 76 12.83 -17.04 0.75
C GLU A 76 12.06 -16.25 1.82
N THR A 77 11.13 -15.38 1.40
CA THR A 77 10.35 -14.50 2.27
C THR A 77 8.88 -14.92 2.36
N HIS A 78 8.47 -15.95 1.63
CA HIS A 78 7.07 -16.38 1.55
C HIS A 78 6.45 -16.73 2.90
N TRP A 79 7.27 -17.22 3.84
CA TRP A 79 6.85 -17.52 5.21
C TRP A 79 6.35 -16.30 6.00
N LEU A 80 6.67 -15.07 5.57
CA LEU A 80 6.14 -13.85 6.19
C LEU A 80 4.69 -13.56 5.78
N SER A 81 4.25 -14.10 4.65
CA SER A 81 2.96 -13.80 4.00
C SER A 81 1.91 -14.90 4.20
N VAL A 82 2.23 -15.94 4.98
CA VAL A 82 1.38 -17.13 5.24
C VAL A 82 1.05 -17.29 6.71
#